data_AF-Q6BD25-F1
#
_entry.id   AF-Q6BD25-F1
#
_cell.length_a   1.000
_cell.length_b   1.000
_cell.length_c   1.000
_cell.angle_alpha   90.00
_cell.angle_beta   90.00
_cell.angle_gamma   90.00
#
_symmetry.space_group_name_H-M   'P 1'
#
loop_
_entity.id
_entity.type
_entity.pdbx_description
1 polymer ?
#
loop_
_entity_poly.entity_id
_entity_poly.type
_entity_poly.pdbx_seq_one_letter_code
_entity_poly.pdbx_strand_id
1 'polypeptide(L)'
;FAWVIALVIMLVGALSILKLPINQYPSIAPPAIAISVTYPGASAQTVQDTVVQVIEQQLNGIDNLRYVSSESNSDGSMTITATFEQGTSSDTAQVQVQNKLNLATPLLPQEVQQQGIRVTKSVKNFLMVIGVVSRDGSMTKDDLSNYIVSNMQDPISRTAGVGDFQVFGAQYAMRLWL
;
A
#
# COMPACT_ATOMS: atom_id res chain seq x y z
N PHE A 1 -27.63 20.25 43.72
CA PHE A 1 -26.20 19.94 43.52
C PHE A 1 -26.00 18.66 42.69
N ALA A 2 -26.48 17.49 43.13
CA ALA A 2 -26.34 16.22 42.38
C ALA A 2 -26.89 16.24 40.93
N TRP A 3 -28.04 16.89 40.69
CA TRP A 3 -28.61 17.02 39.34
C TRP A 3 -27.72 17.78 38.36
N VAL A 4 -26.96 18.78 38.83
CA VAL A 4 -26.05 19.53 37.98
C VAL A 4 -24.89 18.64 37.53
N ILE A 5 -24.34 17.85 38.45
CA ILE A 5 -23.27 16.88 38.14
C ILE A 5 -23.78 15.84 37.14
N ALA A 6 -24.99 15.30 37.35
CA ALA A 6 -25.60 14.35 36.41
C ALA A 6 -25.79 14.94 35.01
N LEU A 7 -26.27 16.18 34.90
CA LEU A 7 -26.43 16.88 33.62
C LEU A 7 -25.09 17.11 32.91
N VAL A 8 -24.03 17.48 33.66
CA VAL A 8 -22.68 17.65 33.10
C VAL A 8 -22.13 16.32 32.60
N ILE A 9 -22.28 15.23 33.36
CA ILE A 9 -21.84 13.89 32.93
C ILE A 9 -22.59 13.44 31.68
N MET A 10 -23.91 13.64 31.63
CA MET A 10 -24.71 13.30 30.43
C MET A 10 -24.30 14.13 29.21
N LEU A 11 -24.04 15.43 29.39
CA LEU A 11 -23.60 16.30 28.29
C LEU A 11 -22.24 15.84 27.74
N VAL A 12 -21.27 15.56 28.62
CA VAL A 12 -19.95 15.06 28.22
C VAL A 12 -20.06 13.67 27.58
N GLY A 13 -20.92 12.80 28.12
CA GLY A 13 -21.19 11.48 27.54
C GLY A 13 -21.78 11.57 26.14
N ALA A 14 -22.78 12.44 25.93
CA ALA A 14 -23.41 12.67 24.63
C ALA A 14 -22.40 13.23 23.61
N LEU A 15 -21.59 14.22 24.01
CA LEU A 15 -20.53 14.77 23.15
C LEU A 15 -19.46 13.72 22.81
N SER A 16 -19.15 12.82 23.74
CA SER A 16 -18.20 11.72 23.51
C SER A 16 -18.75 10.71 22.51
N ILE A 17 -20.01 10.31 22.62
CA ILE A 17 -20.66 9.39 21.67
C ILE A 17 -20.61 9.96 20.25
N LEU A 18 -20.80 11.27 20.07
CA LEU A 18 -20.76 11.91 18.75
C LEU A 18 -19.36 12.01 18.13
N LYS A 19 -18.30 11.96 18.95
CA LYS A 19 -16.90 12.13 18.50
C LYS A 19 -16.08 10.84 18.50
N LEU A 20 -16.53 9.80 19.18
CA LEU A 20 -15.77 8.56 19.30
C LEU A 20 -15.73 7.81 17.96
N PRO A 21 -14.55 7.36 17.51
CA PRO A 21 -14.44 6.50 16.35
C PRO A 21 -15.17 5.17 16.57
N ILE A 22 -15.93 4.74 15.57
CA ILE A 22 -16.63 3.44 15.58
C ILE A 22 -15.79 2.47 14.77
N ASN A 23 -15.31 1.40 15.41
CA ASN A 23 -14.54 0.32 14.78
C ASN A 23 -15.11 -1.03 15.23
N GLN A 24 -15.00 -2.06 14.36
CA GLN A 24 -15.43 -3.43 14.73
C GLN A 24 -14.52 -4.04 15.81
N TYR A 25 -13.21 -3.81 15.69
CA TYR A 25 -12.19 -4.22 16.64
C TYR A 25 -11.12 -3.12 16.76
N PRO A 26 -10.43 -3.01 17.91
CA PRO A 26 -9.22 -2.21 17.99
C PRO A 26 -8.14 -2.78 17.06
N SER A 27 -7.20 -1.94 16.62
CA SER A 27 -6.08 -2.40 15.79
C SER A 27 -5.14 -3.29 16.61
N ILE A 28 -5.30 -4.60 16.46
CA ILE A 28 -4.45 -5.63 17.09
C ILE A 28 -3.39 -6.22 16.14
N ALA A 29 -3.46 -5.86 14.86
CA ALA A 29 -2.51 -6.34 13.88
C ALA A 29 -1.16 -5.60 14.01
N PRO A 30 -0.02 -6.31 13.92
CA PRO A 30 1.27 -5.65 13.87
C PRO A 30 1.36 -4.77 12.60
N PRO A 31 2.01 -3.59 12.68
CA PRO A 31 2.20 -2.75 11.52
C PRO A 31 3.14 -3.41 10.52
N ALA A 32 2.84 -3.26 9.24
CA ALA A 32 3.65 -3.80 8.15
C ALA A 32 3.83 -2.75 7.05
N ILE A 33 5.01 -2.74 6.43
CA ILE A 33 5.34 -1.89 5.29
C ILE A 33 5.63 -2.79 4.10
N ALA A 34 4.93 -2.55 3.00
CA ALA A 34 5.15 -3.26 1.74
C ALA A 34 6.01 -2.40 0.81
N ILE A 35 6.98 -3.04 0.17
CA ILE A 35 7.76 -2.49 -0.95
C ILE A 35 7.38 -3.31 -2.18
N SER A 36 6.86 -2.65 -3.21
CA SER A 36 6.43 -3.33 -4.44
C SER A 36 7.01 -2.65 -5.67
N VAL A 37 7.45 -3.46 -6.64
CA VAL A 37 7.89 -3.01 -7.96
C VAL A 37 7.70 -4.15 -8.95
N THR A 38 7.72 -3.82 -10.24
CA THR A 38 7.71 -4.79 -11.33
C THR A 38 9.00 -4.67 -12.13
N TYR A 39 9.59 -5.80 -12.51
CA TYR A 39 10.67 -5.88 -13.50
C TYR A 39 10.13 -6.54 -14.77
N PRO A 40 9.68 -5.74 -15.76
CA PRO A 40 9.05 -6.29 -16.96
C PRO A 40 9.97 -7.23 -17.73
N GLY A 41 9.48 -8.43 -18.03
CA GLY A 41 10.22 -9.44 -18.81
C GLY A 41 11.25 -10.26 -18.01
N ALA A 42 11.41 -10.02 -16.72
CA ALA A 42 12.29 -10.80 -15.86
C ALA A 42 11.62 -12.08 -15.35
N SER A 43 12.40 -13.15 -15.20
CA SER A 43 11.94 -14.36 -14.52
C SER A 43 11.89 -14.17 -13.00
N ALA A 44 11.11 -14.98 -12.29
CA ALA A 44 11.04 -14.93 -10.82
C ALA A 44 12.43 -15.03 -10.16
N GLN A 45 13.30 -15.89 -10.69
CA GLN A 45 14.68 -16.04 -10.20
C GLN A 45 15.50 -14.77 -10.44
N THR A 46 15.39 -14.18 -11.63
CA THR A 46 16.07 -12.92 -11.97
C THR A 46 15.64 -11.79 -11.04
N VAL A 47 14.34 -11.67 -10.78
CA VAL A 47 13.80 -10.66 -9.85
C VAL A 47 14.30 -10.89 -8.44
N GLN A 48 14.32 -12.14 -8.00
CA GLN A 48 14.82 -12.51 -6.68
C GLN A 48 16.28 -12.07 -6.49
N ASP A 49 17.16 -12.43 -7.43
CA ASP A 49 18.61 -12.24 -7.30
C ASP A 49 19.05 -10.79 -7.56
N THR A 50 18.37 -10.08 -8.45
CA THR A 50 18.78 -8.72 -8.88
C THR A 50 18.06 -7.59 -8.15
N VAL A 51 16.88 -7.84 -7.60
CA VAL A 51 16.06 -6.81 -6.95
C VAL A 51 15.78 -7.15 -5.49
N VAL A 52 15.14 -8.29 -5.23
CA VAL A 52 14.64 -8.61 -3.89
C VAL A 52 15.78 -8.77 -2.90
N GLN A 53 16.78 -9.60 -3.21
CA GLN A 53 17.93 -9.81 -2.32
C GLN A 53 18.70 -8.51 -2.05
N VAL A 54 18.85 -7.64 -3.04
CA VAL A 54 19.55 -6.36 -2.91
C VAL A 54 18.81 -5.44 -1.94
N ILE A 55 17.48 -5.37 -2.03
CA ILE A 55 16.66 -4.58 -1.11
C ILE A 55 16.70 -5.20 0.29
N GLU A 56 16.50 -6.51 0.43
CA GLU A 56 16.50 -7.22 1.72
C GLU A 56 17.81 -7.02 2.49
N GLN A 57 18.96 -7.08 1.81
CA GLN A 57 20.27 -6.85 2.42
C GLN A 57 20.41 -5.44 3.01
N GLN A 58 19.69 -4.45 2.46
CA GLN A 58 19.71 -3.07 2.95
C GLN A 58 18.70 -2.83 4.08
N LEU A 59 17.72 -3.70 4.30
CA LEU A 59 16.71 -3.56 5.37
C LEU A 59 17.24 -3.85 6.79
N ASN A 60 18.55 -4.00 6.95
CA ASN A 60 19.19 -4.21 8.25
C ASN A 60 19.20 -2.94 9.12
N GLY A 61 19.08 -3.12 10.44
CA GLY A 61 19.14 -2.04 11.42
C GLY A 61 17.94 -1.11 11.37
N ILE A 62 16.76 -1.65 11.03
CA ILE A 62 15.46 -1.00 11.19
C ILE A 62 14.95 -1.31 12.60
N ASP A 63 14.45 -0.30 13.31
CA ASP A 63 13.98 -0.47 14.68
C ASP A 63 12.67 -1.26 14.72
N ASN A 64 12.53 -2.11 15.73
CA ASN A 64 11.31 -2.91 15.97
C ASN A 64 10.90 -3.80 14.78
N LEU A 65 11.83 -4.12 13.88
CA LEU A 65 11.61 -5.07 12.80
C LEU A 65 11.44 -6.47 13.40
N ARG A 66 10.30 -7.10 13.16
CA ARG A 66 9.99 -8.45 13.65
C ARG A 66 10.42 -9.51 12.64
N TYR A 67 9.97 -9.39 11.40
CA TYR A 67 10.37 -10.29 10.31
C TYR A 67 10.17 -9.61 8.96
N VAL A 68 10.86 -10.12 7.95
CA VAL A 68 10.70 -9.75 6.55
C VAL A 68 10.27 -11.00 5.78
N SER A 69 9.31 -10.84 4.88
CA SER A 69 8.93 -11.86 3.92
C SER A 69 8.88 -11.26 2.53
N SER A 70 9.35 -11.98 1.52
CA SER A 70 9.32 -11.53 0.13
C SER A 70 8.69 -12.57 -0.78
N GLU A 71 8.16 -12.07 -1.90
CA GLU A 71 7.59 -12.86 -2.97
C GLU A 71 8.09 -12.29 -4.30
N SER A 72 8.53 -13.19 -5.19
CA SER A 72 8.98 -12.89 -6.55
C SER A 72 8.20 -13.76 -7.53
N ASN A 73 7.54 -13.13 -8.50
CA ASN A 73 6.65 -13.80 -9.43
C ASN A 73 7.21 -13.83 -10.85
N SER A 74 6.74 -14.79 -11.65
CA SER A 74 7.18 -14.98 -13.05
C SER A 74 6.67 -13.90 -14.01
N ASP A 75 5.71 -13.07 -13.59
CA ASP A 75 5.27 -11.88 -14.32
C ASP A 75 6.18 -10.67 -14.10
N GLY A 76 7.25 -10.86 -13.31
CA GLY A 76 8.21 -9.82 -12.95
C GLY A 76 7.79 -9.00 -11.73
N SER A 77 6.61 -9.23 -11.15
CA SER A 77 6.19 -8.53 -9.93
C SER A 77 6.93 -9.06 -8.71
N MET A 78 7.23 -8.17 -7.77
CA MET A 78 7.75 -8.54 -6.47
C MET A 78 7.11 -7.73 -5.36
N THR A 79 7.04 -8.32 -4.18
CA THR A 79 6.61 -7.63 -2.96
C THR A 79 7.45 -8.08 -1.79
N ILE A 80 8.00 -7.11 -1.05
CA ILE A 80 8.71 -7.33 0.21
C ILE A 80 7.85 -6.72 1.32
N THR A 81 7.47 -7.53 2.30
CA THR A 81 6.70 -7.10 3.47
C THR A 81 7.58 -7.13 4.71
N ALA A 82 7.92 -5.95 5.22
CA ALA A 82 8.59 -5.78 6.50
C ALA A 82 7.52 -5.65 7.60
N THR A 83 7.46 -6.62 8.51
CA THR A 83 6.53 -6.63 9.64
C THR A 83 7.24 -6.19 10.91
N PHE A 84 6.58 -5.35 11.69
CA PHE A 84 7.13 -4.72 12.88
C PHE A 84 6.46 -5.22 14.16
N GLU A 85 7.09 -4.98 15.31
CA GLU A 85 6.50 -5.25 16.61
C GLU A 85 5.27 -4.36 16.88
N GLN A 86 4.35 -4.89 17.68
CA GLN A 86 3.13 -4.17 18.05
C GLN A 86 3.47 -2.91 18.86
N GLY A 87 2.77 -1.80 18.56
CA GLY A 87 3.03 -0.49 19.18
C GLY A 87 4.03 0.38 18.41
N THR A 88 4.70 -0.16 17.38
CA THR A 88 5.54 0.63 16.48
C THR A 88 4.68 1.62 15.68
N SER A 89 5.15 2.86 15.54
CA SER A 89 4.50 3.84 14.66
C SER A 89 4.67 3.45 13.20
N SER A 90 3.56 3.24 12.47
CA SER A 90 3.59 2.94 11.03
C SER A 90 4.24 4.04 10.20
N ASP A 91 4.16 5.30 10.64
CA ASP A 91 4.83 6.43 9.97
C ASP A 91 6.35 6.34 10.11
N THR A 92 6.84 6.07 11.32
CA THR A 92 8.27 5.91 11.58
C THR A 92 8.82 4.68 10.86
N ALA A 93 8.10 3.56 10.92
CA ALA A 93 8.46 2.34 10.20
C ALA A 93 8.58 2.60 8.69
N GLN A 94 7.60 3.29 8.09
CA GLN A 94 7.62 3.63 6.67
C GLN A 94 8.84 4.49 6.31
N VAL A 95 9.14 5.53 7.10
CA VAL A 95 10.29 6.41 6.87
C VAL A 95 11.61 5.64 6.99
N GLN A 96 11.75 4.77 7.99
CA GLN A 96 12.95 3.93 8.15
C GLN A 96 13.14 3.00 6.96
N VAL A 97 12.09 2.30 6.53
CA VAL A 97 12.12 1.43 5.35
C VAL A 97 12.47 2.22 4.10
N GLN A 98 11.87 3.38 3.88
CA GLN A 98 12.17 4.25 2.75
C GLN A 98 13.64 4.71 2.75
N ASN A 99 14.17 5.10 3.92
CA ASN A 99 15.56 5.52 4.05
C ASN A 99 16.54 4.39 3.68
N LYS A 100 16.24 3.15 4.10
CA LYS A 100 17.03 1.97 3.73
C LYS A 100 16.87 1.61 2.25
N LEU A 101 15.66 1.66 1.72
CA LEU A 101 15.38 1.43 0.30
C LEU A 101 16.16 2.41 -0.58
N ASN A 102 16.24 3.68 -0.20
CA ASN A 102 16.99 4.70 -0.95
C ASN A 102 18.48 4.38 -1.09
N LEU A 103 19.07 3.62 -0.16
CA LEU A 103 20.45 3.13 -0.25
C LEU A 103 20.57 1.95 -1.23
N ALA A 104 19.50 1.15 -1.37
CA ALA A 104 19.43 0.03 -2.31
C ALA A 104 19.15 0.49 -3.74
N THR A 105 18.34 1.54 -3.93
CA THR A 105 17.85 2.00 -5.25
C THR A 105 18.95 2.12 -6.31
N PRO A 106 20.13 2.71 -6.04
CA PRO A 106 21.19 2.84 -7.05
C PRO A 106 21.80 1.51 -7.50
N LEU A 107 21.65 0.45 -6.72
CA LEU A 107 22.16 -0.89 -7.01
C LEU A 107 21.18 -1.71 -7.87
N LEU A 108 19.95 -1.23 -8.03
CA LEU A 108 18.91 -1.91 -8.80
C LEU A 108 19.07 -1.68 -10.30
N PRO A 109 18.61 -2.61 -11.16
CA PRO A 109 18.54 -2.40 -12.61
C PRO A 109 17.79 -1.12 -12.98
N GLN A 110 18.24 -0.41 -14.02
CA GLN A 110 17.64 0.87 -14.41
C GLN A 110 16.17 0.72 -14.82
N GLU A 111 15.81 -0.41 -15.43
CA GLU A 111 14.45 -0.73 -15.84
C GLU A 111 13.49 -0.75 -14.63
N VAL A 112 13.96 -1.29 -13.50
CA VAL A 112 13.21 -1.35 -12.24
C VAL A 112 13.09 0.03 -11.61
N GLN A 113 14.18 0.81 -11.61
CA GLN A 113 14.15 2.19 -11.11
C GLN A 113 13.15 3.05 -11.88
N GLN A 114 13.07 2.87 -13.20
CA GLN A 114 12.14 3.60 -14.08
C GLN A 114 10.66 3.22 -13.84
N GLN A 115 10.36 1.99 -13.42
CA GLN A 115 8.99 1.61 -13.05
C GLN A 115 8.50 2.34 -11.79
N GLY A 116 9.42 2.80 -10.94
CA GLY A 116 9.10 3.43 -9.66
C GLY A 116 8.76 2.40 -8.59
N ILE A 117 9.48 2.46 -7.47
CA ILE A 117 9.27 1.56 -6.35
C ILE A 117 8.23 2.17 -5.41
N ARG A 118 7.18 1.41 -5.09
CA ARG A 118 6.10 1.85 -4.20
C ARG A 118 6.38 1.36 -2.79
N VAL A 119 6.28 2.26 -1.81
CA VAL A 119 6.38 1.93 -0.37
C VAL A 119 5.08 2.32 0.30
N THR A 120 4.30 1.34 0.72
CA THR A 120 2.95 1.54 1.29
C THR A 120 2.84 0.91 2.67
N LYS A 121 1.93 1.44 3.49
CA LYS A 121 1.54 0.80 4.75
C LYS A 121 0.68 -0.40 4.41
N SER A 122 1.23 -1.59 4.57
CA SER A 122 0.59 -2.83 4.15
C SER A 122 -0.56 -3.19 5.09
N VAL A 123 -1.72 -3.45 4.52
CA VAL A 123 -2.83 -4.11 5.20
C VAL A 123 -3.26 -5.29 4.34
N LYS A 124 -3.40 -6.49 4.93
CA LYS A 124 -3.64 -7.73 4.17
C LYS A 124 -5.06 -7.86 3.58
N ASN A 125 -5.93 -6.87 3.75
CA ASN A 125 -7.33 -6.93 3.32
C ASN A 125 -7.73 -5.70 2.50
N PHE A 126 -8.57 -5.92 1.48
CA PHE A 126 -9.28 -4.84 0.80
C PHE A 126 -10.40 -4.32 1.69
N LEU A 127 -10.45 -2.99 1.88
CA LEU A 127 -11.58 -2.34 2.55
C LEU A 127 -12.84 -2.38 1.66
N MET A 128 -12.67 -2.10 0.37
CA MET A 128 -13.73 -2.22 -0.63
C MET A 128 -13.12 -2.47 -2.01
N VAL A 129 -13.96 -2.94 -2.95
CA VAL A 129 -13.62 -3.02 -4.37
C VAL A 129 -14.65 -2.19 -5.14
N ILE A 130 -14.17 -1.23 -5.93
CA ILE A 130 -15.02 -0.37 -6.77
C ILE A 130 -14.99 -0.93 -8.19
N GLY A 131 -16.15 -1.39 -8.67
CA GLY A 131 -16.31 -1.87 -10.05
C GLY A 131 -16.89 -0.78 -10.95
N VAL A 132 -16.31 -0.62 -12.14
CA VAL A 132 -16.85 0.24 -13.21
C VAL A 132 -17.28 -0.63 -14.38
N VAL A 133 -18.47 -0.39 -14.92
CA VAL A 133 -19.05 -1.16 -16.02
C VAL A 133 -19.73 -0.24 -17.02
N SER A 134 -19.57 -0.52 -18.32
CA SER A 134 -20.33 0.15 -19.39
C SER A 134 -21.70 -0.52 -19.54
N ARG A 135 -22.76 0.29 -19.48
CA ARG A 135 -24.15 -0.19 -19.57
C ARG A 135 -24.60 -0.40 -21.02
N ASP A 136 -24.01 0.35 -21.94
CA ASP A 136 -24.28 0.38 -23.37
C ASP A 136 -23.32 -0.51 -24.18
N GLY A 137 -22.29 -1.07 -23.54
CA GLY A 137 -21.29 -1.93 -24.18
C GLY A 137 -20.29 -1.18 -25.07
N SER A 138 -20.30 0.16 -25.03
CA SER A 138 -19.42 1.00 -25.87
C SER A 138 -17.96 1.00 -25.41
N MET A 139 -17.70 0.66 -24.16
CA MET A 139 -16.36 0.61 -23.58
C MET A 139 -15.92 -0.82 -23.32
N THR A 140 -14.76 -1.18 -23.86
CA THR A 140 -14.11 -2.46 -23.55
C THR A 140 -13.51 -2.44 -22.14
N LYS A 141 -13.02 -3.60 -21.68
CA LYS A 141 -12.31 -3.70 -20.39
C LYS A 141 -11.11 -2.75 -20.31
N ASP A 142 -10.37 -2.60 -21.41
CA ASP A 142 -9.19 -1.75 -21.46
C ASP A 142 -9.58 -0.26 -21.45
N ASP A 143 -10.67 0.12 -22.13
CA ASP A 143 -11.23 1.49 -22.06
C ASP A 143 -11.63 1.86 -20.63
N LEU A 144 -12.32 0.96 -19.94
CA LEU A 144 -12.76 1.15 -18.56
C LEU A 144 -11.57 1.22 -17.61
N SER A 145 -10.56 0.36 -17.79
CA SER A 145 -9.34 0.36 -16.99
C SER A 145 -8.57 1.66 -17.17
N ASN A 146 -8.43 2.14 -18.40
CA ASN A 146 -7.79 3.41 -18.70
C ASN A 146 -8.56 4.59 -18.08
N TYR A 147 -9.90 4.55 -18.12
CA TYR A 147 -10.73 5.58 -17.49
C TYR A 147 -10.53 5.63 -15.97
N ILE A 148 -10.46 4.48 -15.30
CA ILE A 148 -10.19 4.37 -13.86
C ILE A 148 -8.84 5.00 -13.54
N VAL A 149 -7.76 4.59 -14.24
CA VAL A 149 -6.41 5.09 -13.95
C VAL A 149 -6.32 6.60 -14.22
N SER A 150 -6.89 7.07 -15.33
CA SER A 150 -6.73 8.46 -15.76
C SER A 150 -7.57 9.46 -14.96
N ASN A 151 -8.75 9.06 -14.47
CA ASN A 151 -9.71 10.00 -13.86
C ASN A 151 -10.05 9.71 -12.39
N MET A 152 -9.97 8.45 -11.95
CA MET A 152 -10.46 8.05 -10.63
C MET A 152 -9.35 7.69 -9.65
N GLN A 153 -8.25 7.08 -10.14
CA GLN A 153 -7.16 6.59 -9.30
C GLN A 153 -6.55 7.70 -8.45
N ASP A 154 -6.22 8.83 -9.06
CA ASP A 154 -5.54 9.94 -8.40
C ASP A 154 -6.37 10.56 -7.26
N PRO A 155 -7.66 10.91 -7.46
CA PRO A 155 -8.50 11.35 -6.36
C PRO A 155 -8.66 10.32 -5.23
N ILE A 156 -8.82 9.04 -5.57
CA ILE A 156 -8.98 7.96 -4.60
C ILE A 156 -7.71 7.78 -3.77
N SER A 157 -6.55 7.71 -4.42
CA SER A 157 -5.26 7.51 -3.76
C SER A 157 -4.88 8.63 -2.78
N ARG A 158 -5.42 9.84 -2.97
CA ARG A 158 -5.18 11.00 -2.09
C ARG A 158 -6.24 11.16 -0.99
N THR A 159 -7.27 10.31 -0.97
CA THR A 159 -8.34 10.40 0.02
C THR A 159 -7.83 9.94 1.39
N ALA A 160 -8.11 10.73 2.44
CA ALA A 160 -7.67 10.43 3.79
C ALA A 160 -8.17 9.04 4.25
N GLY A 161 -7.27 8.19 4.73
CA GLY A 161 -7.56 6.82 5.14
C GLY A 161 -7.28 5.75 4.07
N VAL A 162 -7.01 6.13 2.83
CA VAL A 162 -6.55 5.19 1.80
C VAL A 162 -5.06 4.93 1.96
N GLY A 163 -4.69 3.70 2.31
CA GLY A 163 -3.29 3.29 2.52
C GLY A 163 -2.61 2.74 1.27
N ASP A 164 -3.34 1.97 0.46
CA ASP A 164 -2.91 1.43 -0.82
C ASP A 164 -4.13 1.20 -1.74
N PHE A 165 -3.87 0.99 -3.02
CA PHE A 165 -4.89 0.66 -4.01
C PHE A 165 -4.31 -0.34 -5.02
N GLN A 166 -5.19 -1.14 -5.62
CA GLN A 166 -4.86 -2.02 -6.73
C GLN A 166 -5.88 -1.79 -7.84
N VAL A 167 -5.39 -1.49 -9.04
CA VAL A 167 -6.22 -1.40 -10.23
C VAL A 167 -6.27 -2.78 -10.89
N PHE A 168 -7.48 -3.30 -11.11
CA PHE A 168 -7.70 -4.57 -11.82
C PHE A 168 -7.71 -4.35 -13.33
N GLY A 169 -6.58 -3.93 -13.88
CA GLY A 169 -6.40 -3.54 -15.28
C GLY A 169 -5.14 -2.71 -15.45
N ALA A 170 -5.01 -2.02 -16.58
CA ALA A 170 -3.89 -1.12 -16.85
C ALA A 170 -4.36 0.14 -17.59
N GLN A 171 -3.59 1.21 -17.49
CA GLN A 171 -3.75 2.38 -18.36
C GLN A 171 -3.33 2.05 -19.80
N TYR A 172 -3.77 2.87 -20.75
CA TYR A 172 -3.28 2.76 -22.11
C TYR A 172 -1.78 3.01 -22.21
N ALA A 173 -1.14 2.22 -23.06
CA ALA A 173 0.25 2.37 -23.45
C ALA A 173 0.35 2.22 -24.97
N MET A 174 1.23 3.00 -25.60
CA MET A 174 1.51 2.85 -27.03
C MET A 174 2.23 1.52 -27.25
N ARG A 175 1.56 0.57 -27.91
CA ARG A 175 2.13 -0.74 -28.25
C ARG A 175 2.60 -0.75 -29.70
N LEU A 176 3.90 -0.88 -29.92
CA LEU A 176 4.51 -1.09 -31.22
C LEU A 176 4.74 -2.60 -31.40
N TRP A 177 3.99 -3.23 -32.29
CA TRP A 177 4.18 -4.62 -32.68
C TRP A 177 5.01 -4.65 -33.96
N LEU A 178 6.24 -5.15 -33.87
CA LEU A 178 7.18 -5.31 -34.98
C LEU A 178 7.00 -6.67 -35.65
#